data_AF-A0AAV4C8F7-F1
#
_entry.id   AF-A0AAV4C8F7-F1
#
_cell.length_a   1.000
_cell.length_b   1.000
_cell.length_c   1.000
_cell.angle_alpha   90.00
_cell.angle_beta   90.00
_cell.angle_gamma   90.00
#
_symmetry.space_group_name_H-M   'P 1'
#
loop_
_entity.id
_entity.type
_entity.pdbx_description
1 polymer ?
#
loop_
_entity_poly.entity_id
_entity_poly.type
_entity_poly.pdbx_seq_one_letter_code
_entity_poly.pdbx_strand_id
1 'polypeptide(L)'
;MAKQTEISARTAPAKINFQKMKTILTNKHISIETRKRALQCYIEPVLMYGCEAWTISNQTQKKLEATEMWCLRRMLRIPWTAKKTNKRVLNEANKRRSLVRTIRKRQATFLGHVMRRGKLDYLVKTGKFEGKRSRGRQRDWMDWPHGLDQEKCQIYWPPSKIGICGGT
;
A
#
# COMPACT_ATOMS: atom_id res chain seq x y z
N MET A 1 5.75 -15.93 -12.26
CA MET A 1 4.51 -15.18 -12.59
C MET A 1 3.44 -15.34 -11.50
N ALA A 2 3.75 -15.04 -10.23
CA ALA A 2 2.88 -15.37 -9.09
C ALA A 2 2.51 -14.16 -8.19
N LYS A 3 2.55 -12.92 -8.72
CA LYS A 3 2.41 -11.70 -7.88
C LYS A 3 1.02 -11.05 -7.92
N GLN A 4 0.20 -11.28 -8.94
CA GLN A 4 -1.15 -10.68 -9.02
C GLN A 4 -2.22 -11.42 -8.18
N THR A 5 -1.97 -12.70 -7.90
CA THR A 5 -2.92 -13.60 -7.22
C THR A 5 -3.16 -13.17 -5.78
N GLU A 6 -2.11 -12.80 -5.05
CA GLU A 6 -2.21 -12.51 -3.61
C GLU A 6 -3.12 -11.32 -3.29
N ILE A 7 -2.93 -10.18 -3.96
CA ILE A 7 -3.77 -8.98 -3.74
C ILE A 7 -5.22 -9.24 -4.14
N SER A 8 -5.41 -10.04 -5.19
CA SER A 8 -6.74 -10.44 -5.63
C SER A 8 -7.39 -11.38 -4.58
N ALA A 9 -6.59 -12.27 -3.97
CA ALA A 9 -7.00 -13.14 -2.87
C ALA A 9 -7.31 -12.38 -1.56
N ARG A 10 -6.71 -11.21 -1.32
CA ARG A 10 -7.08 -10.33 -0.17
C ARG A 10 -8.30 -9.45 -0.44
N THR A 11 -8.54 -9.13 -1.70
CA THR A 11 -9.66 -8.28 -2.10
C THR A 11 -11.01 -8.95 -1.82
N ALA A 12 -11.16 -10.24 -2.12
CA ALA A 12 -12.43 -10.94 -1.92
C ALA A 12 -12.84 -11.04 -0.43
N PRO A 13 -11.98 -11.49 0.50
CA PRO A 13 -12.27 -11.48 1.94
C PRO A 13 -12.59 -10.08 2.48
N ALA A 14 -11.88 -9.05 2.03
CA ALA A 14 -12.17 -7.68 2.44
C ALA A 14 -13.57 -7.23 2.01
N LYS A 15 -13.98 -7.57 0.78
CA LYS A 15 -15.35 -7.31 0.29
C LYS A 15 -16.40 -8.12 1.05
N ILE A 16 -16.11 -9.38 1.39
CA ILE A 16 -17.00 -10.22 2.20
C ILE A 16 -17.17 -9.61 3.60
N ASN A 17 -16.09 -9.20 4.25
CA ASN A 17 -16.15 -8.54 5.56
C ASN A 17 -16.91 -7.21 5.48
N PHE A 18 -16.76 -6.44 4.40
CA PHE A 18 -17.59 -5.26 4.16
C PHE A 18 -19.08 -5.63 4.15
N GLN A 19 -19.47 -6.70 3.46
CA GLN A 19 -20.88 -7.12 3.39
C GLN A 19 -21.40 -7.56 4.77
N LYS A 20 -20.59 -8.29 5.55
CA LYS A 20 -20.95 -8.67 6.94
C LYS A 20 -21.23 -7.44 7.81
N MET A 21 -20.45 -6.37 7.64
CA MET A 21 -20.60 -5.12 8.40
C MET A 21 -21.45 -4.05 7.68
N LYS A 22 -22.18 -4.42 6.63
CA LYS A 22 -22.92 -3.47 5.79
C LYS A 22 -23.93 -2.65 6.58
N THR A 23 -24.57 -3.24 7.59
CA THR A 23 -25.56 -2.58 8.44
C THR A 23 -24.99 -1.32 9.09
N ILE A 24 -23.79 -1.41 9.65
CA ILE A 24 -23.09 -0.28 10.29
C ILE A 24 -22.51 0.67 9.24
N LEU A 25 -21.84 0.11 8.22
CA LEU A 25 -21.10 0.90 7.23
C LEU A 25 -21.99 1.68 6.26
N THR A 26 -23.26 1.29 6.11
CA THR A 26 -24.21 1.97 5.20
C THR A 26 -25.32 2.72 5.93
N ASN A 27 -25.30 2.74 7.27
CA ASN A 27 -26.27 3.46 8.09
C ASN A 27 -26.13 4.98 7.91
N LYS A 28 -27.24 5.67 7.63
CA LYS A 28 -27.29 7.13 7.46
C LYS A 28 -27.25 7.89 8.79
N HIS A 29 -27.74 7.27 9.87
CA HIS A 29 -27.77 7.88 11.21
C HIS A 29 -26.38 7.95 11.85
N ILE A 30 -25.40 7.20 11.33
CA ILE A 30 -24.02 7.22 11.79
C ILE A 30 -23.23 8.23 10.96
N SER A 31 -22.46 9.07 11.64
CA SER A 31 -21.55 10.03 10.99
C SER A 31 -20.62 9.34 9.99
N ILE A 32 -20.28 10.05 8.92
CA ILE A 32 -19.35 9.53 7.89
C ILE A 32 -17.98 9.24 8.52
N GLU A 33 -17.56 10.05 9.49
CA GLU A 33 -16.28 9.89 10.18
C GLU A 33 -16.21 8.57 10.95
N THR A 34 -17.25 8.21 11.72
CA THR A 34 -17.29 6.96 12.47
C THR A 34 -17.29 5.75 11.55
N ARG A 35 -18.04 5.82 10.43
CA ARG A 35 -18.03 4.76 9.42
C ARG A 35 -16.67 4.61 8.74
N LYS A 36 -15.99 5.73 8.47
CA LYS A 36 -14.62 5.74 7.92
C LYS A 36 -13.63 5.08 8.88
N ARG A 37 -13.70 5.40 10.19
CA ARG A 37 -12.89 4.75 11.21
C ARG A 37 -13.15 3.25 11.27
N ALA A 38 -14.42 2.82 11.19
CA ALA A 38 -14.75 1.39 11.12
C ALA A 38 -14.14 0.70 9.88
N LEU A 39 -14.17 1.34 8.71
CA LEU A 39 -13.48 0.82 7.51
C LEU A 39 -11.97 0.65 7.76
N GLN A 40 -11.33 1.66 8.36
CA GLN A 40 -9.91 1.66 8.68
C GLN A 40 -9.52 0.59 9.71
N CYS A 41 -10.38 0.29 10.68
CA CYS A 41 -10.10 -0.69 11.71
C CYS A 41 -10.37 -2.14 11.28
N TYR A 42 -11.43 -2.40 10.51
CA TYR A 42 -11.85 -3.78 10.22
C TYR A 42 -11.49 -4.26 8.82
N ILE A 43 -11.48 -3.37 7.82
CA ILE A 43 -11.33 -3.76 6.41
C ILE A 43 -9.93 -3.49 5.91
N GLU A 44 -9.37 -2.32 6.21
CA GLU A 44 -8.01 -1.98 5.77
C GLU A 44 -6.95 -2.97 6.27
N PRO A 45 -6.99 -3.52 7.50
CA PRO A 45 -5.99 -4.50 7.94
C PRO A 45 -6.07 -5.82 7.17
N VAL A 46 -7.28 -6.26 6.79
CA VAL A 46 -7.49 -7.47 5.97
C VAL A 46 -6.89 -7.27 4.59
N LEU A 47 -7.05 -6.07 4.02
CA LEU A 47 -6.45 -5.70 2.74
C LEU A 47 -4.93 -5.55 2.83
N MET A 48 -4.38 -5.05 3.94
CA MET A 48 -2.95 -4.76 4.08
C MET A 48 -2.15 -5.87 4.77
N TYR A 49 -2.77 -7.01 5.05
CA TYR A 49 -2.09 -8.12 5.70
C TYR A 49 -0.95 -8.64 4.81
N GLY A 50 0.27 -8.69 5.37
CA GLY A 50 1.46 -9.14 4.65
C GLY A 50 2.01 -8.12 3.64
N CYS A 51 1.52 -6.88 3.63
CA CYS A 51 1.92 -5.88 2.63
C CYS A 51 3.42 -5.50 2.66
N GLU A 52 4.12 -5.80 3.75
CA GLU A 52 5.57 -5.60 3.91
C GLU A 52 6.38 -6.38 2.87
N ALA A 53 5.92 -7.58 2.50
CA ALA A 53 6.58 -8.44 1.52
C ALA A 53 6.15 -8.17 0.06
N TRP A 54 5.17 -7.29 -0.15
CA TRP A 54 4.60 -7.07 -1.48
C TRP A 54 5.49 -6.21 -2.36
N THR A 55 5.63 -6.62 -3.62
CA THR A 55 6.19 -5.74 -4.66
C THR A 55 5.06 -4.86 -5.22
N ILE A 56 5.08 -3.55 -4.93
CA ILE A 56 4.07 -2.62 -5.45
C ILE A 56 4.41 -2.28 -6.91
N SER A 57 3.63 -2.82 -7.84
CA SER A 57 3.63 -2.42 -9.24
C SER A 57 2.51 -1.43 -9.51
N ASN A 58 2.57 -0.73 -10.63
CA ASN A 58 1.50 0.20 -11.03
C ASN A 58 0.13 -0.50 -11.14
N GLN A 59 0.11 -1.77 -11.55
CA GLN A 59 -1.13 -2.55 -11.65
C GLN A 59 -1.68 -2.91 -10.27
N THR A 60 -0.82 -3.27 -9.32
CA THR A 60 -1.26 -3.60 -7.96
C THR A 60 -1.73 -2.36 -7.21
N GLN A 61 -1.05 -1.23 -7.41
CA GLN A 61 -1.49 0.06 -6.89
C GLN A 61 -2.89 0.42 -7.41
N LYS A 62 -3.13 0.32 -8.72
CA LYS A 62 -4.45 0.57 -9.32
C LYS A 62 -5.53 -0.34 -8.75
N LYS A 63 -5.23 -1.62 -8.50
CA LYS A 63 -6.17 -2.55 -7.86
C LYS A 63 -6.53 -2.11 -6.44
N LEU A 64 -5.54 -1.75 -5.63
CA LEU A 64 -5.74 -1.27 -4.25
C LEU A 64 -6.59 0.00 -4.23
N GLU A 65 -6.29 0.97 -5.09
CA GLU A 65 -7.09 2.19 -5.24
C GLU A 65 -8.53 1.88 -5.68
N ALA A 66 -8.73 0.92 -6.59
CA ALA A 66 -10.07 0.49 -7.01
C ALA A 66 -10.84 -0.16 -5.85
N THR A 67 -10.18 -0.96 -5.01
CA THR A 67 -10.82 -1.55 -3.82
C THR A 67 -11.21 -0.50 -2.78
N GLU A 68 -10.35 0.48 -2.53
CA GLU A 68 -10.67 1.62 -1.64
C GLU A 68 -11.89 2.39 -2.17
N MET A 69 -11.90 2.71 -3.47
CA MET A 69 -13.02 3.39 -4.11
C MET A 69 -14.32 2.58 -4.05
N TRP A 70 -14.25 1.26 -4.19
CA TRP A 70 -15.40 0.38 -4.06
C TRP A 70 -16.01 0.45 -2.65
N CYS A 71 -15.18 0.40 -1.60
CA CYS A 71 -15.65 0.54 -0.21
C CYS A 71 -16.30 1.90 0.03
N LEU A 72 -15.68 2.99 -0.44
CA LEU A 72 -16.19 4.35 -0.25
C LEU A 72 -17.54 4.57 -0.97
N ARG A 73 -17.67 4.12 -2.23
CA ARG A 73 -18.92 4.24 -2.98
C ARG A 73 -20.07 3.49 -2.30
N ARG A 74 -19.79 2.30 -1.76
CA ARG A 74 -20.77 1.50 -1.03
C ARG A 74 -21.16 2.15 0.30
N MET A 75 -20.19 2.65 1.06
CA MET A 75 -20.42 3.38 2.32
C MET A 75 -21.31 4.61 2.11
N LEU A 76 -21.06 5.37 1.03
CA LEU A 76 -21.84 6.55 0.66
C LEU A 76 -23.14 6.22 -0.09
N ARG A 77 -23.42 4.94 -0.36
CA ARG A 77 -24.61 4.47 -1.12
C ARG A 77 -24.78 5.14 -2.49
N ILE A 78 -23.66 5.44 -3.16
CA ILE A 78 -23.68 6.08 -4.47
C ILE A 78 -24.09 5.03 -5.52
N PRO A 79 -25.22 5.20 -6.23
CA PRO A 79 -25.61 4.28 -7.28
C PRO A 79 -24.67 4.42 -8.48
N TRP A 80 -24.56 3.36 -9.28
CA TRP A 80 -23.73 3.37 -10.47
C TRP A 80 -24.21 4.38 -11.53
N THR A 81 -25.52 4.66 -11.55
CA THR A 81 -26.18 5.63 -12.44
C THR A 81 -25.76 7.08 -12.20
N ALA A 82 -25.29 7.42 -11.00
CA ALA A 82 -24.93 8.79 -10.65
C ALA A 82 -23.67 9.31 -11.38
N LYS A 83 -22.91 8.44 -12.07
CA LYS A 83 -21.70 8.78 -12.85
C LYS A 83 -20.71 9.73 -12.14
N LYS A 84 -20.65 9.70 -10.80
CA LYS A 84 -19.78 10.57 -10.02
C LYS A 84 -18.29 10.27 -10.26
N THR A 85 -17.50 11.31 -10.48
CA THR A 85 -16.03 11.25 -10.59
C THR A 85 -15.40 10.79 -9.27
N ASN A 86 -14.29 10.05 -9.34
CA ASN A 86 -13.57 9.56 -8.15
C ASN A 86 -13.13 10.70 -7.20
N LYS A 87 -12.79 11.89 -7.74
CA LYS A 87 -12.45 13.08 -6.95
C LYS A 87 -13.63 13.53 -6.06
N ARG A 88 -14.86 13.59 -6.63
CA ARG A 88 -16.07 13.97 -5.88
C ARG A 88 -16.37 12.99 -4.75
N VAL A 89 -16.24 11.68 -5.01
CA VAL A 89 -16.45 10.64 -4.00
C VAL A 89 -15.47 10.78 -2.82
N LEU A 90 -14.20 11.11 -3.09
CA LEU A 90 -13.19 11.33 -2.05
C LEU A 90 -13.49 12.59 -1.21
N ASN A 91 -13.95 13.66 -1.87
CA ASN A 91 -14.36 14.89 -1.17
C ASN A 91 -15.59 14.65 -0.28
N GLU A 92 -16.61 13.94 -0.79
CA GLU A 92 -17.80 13.57 0.00
C GLU A 92 -17.46 12.68 1.20
N ALA A 93 -16.48 11.78 1.05
CA ALA A 93 -15.99 10.95 2.15
C ALA A 93 -15.03 11.67 3.11
N ASN A 94 -14.67 12.93 2.82
CA ASN A 94 -13.58 13.68 3.46
C ASN A 94 -12.32 12.82 3.70
N LYS A 95 -11.93 12.05 2.68
CA LYS A 95 -10.82 11.09 2.75
C LYS A 95 -9.83 11.32 1.62
N ARG A 96 -8.55 11.47 1.95
CA ARG A 96 -7.46 11.39 0.98
C ARG A 96 -7.06 9.93 0.77
N ARG A 97 -6.65 9.58 -0.46
CA ARG A 97 -6.10 8.24 -0.76
C ARG A 97 -4.87 7.99 0.13
N SER A 98 -5.04 7.17 1.15
CA SER A 98 -4.00 6.92 2.16
C SER A 98 -3.45 5.51 2.10
N LEU A 99 -4.16 4.56 1.50
CA LEU A 99 -3.86 3.14 1.62
C LEU A 99 -2.47 2.77 1.08
N VAL A 100 -2.13 3.23 -0.12
CA VAL A 100 -0.80 3.04 -0.73
C VAL A 100 0.30 3.67 0.12
N ARG A 101 0.05 4.87 0.66
CA ARG A 101 0.99 5.58 1.54
C ARG A 101 1.21 4.81 2.84
N THR A 102 0.15 4.26 3.43
CA THR A 102 0.21 3.43 4.65
C THR A 102 1.01 2.16 4.40
N ILE A 103 0.80 1.49 3.26
CA ILE A 103 1.59 0.30 2.87
C ILE A 103 3.07 0.66 2.74
N ARG A 104 3.40 1.72 2.00
CA ARG A 104 4.80 2.17 1.85
C ARG A 104 5.44 2.51 3.20
N LYS A 105 4.69 3.14 4.11
CA LYS A 105 5.15 3.42 5.47
C LYS A 105 5.46 2.13 6.23
N ARG A 106 4.57 1.12 6.18
CA ARG A 106 4.80 -0.18 6.83
C ARG A 106 6.01 -0.90 6.24
N GLN A 107 6.15 -0.91 4.91
CA GLN A 107 7.32 -1.47 4.21
C GLN A 107 8.63 -0.80 4.67
N ALA A 108 8.66 0.53 4.72
CA ALA A 108 9.83 1.28 5.19
C ALA A 108 10.14 1.01 6.67
N THR A 109 9.12 0.97 7.53
CA THR A 109 9.28 0.62 8.95
C THR A 109 9.86 -0.79 9.10
N PHE A 110 9.31 -1.77 8.38
CA PHE A 110 9.78 -3.16 8.39
C PHE A 110 11.24 -3.27 7.93
N LEU A 111 11.58 -2.66 6.79
CA LEU A 111 12.96 -2.59 6.30
C LEU A 111 13.89 -1.94 7.34
N GLY A 112 13.46 -0.86 7.98
CA GLY A 112 14.20 -0.21 9.06
C GLY A 112 14.44 -1.15 10.26
N HIS A 113 13.47 -1.99 10.63
CA HIS A 113 13.66 -3.01 11.67
C HIS A 113 14.67 -4.08 11.24
N VAL A 114 14.60 -4.55 9.99
CA VAL A 114 15.55 -5.53 9.46
C VAL A 114 16.97 -4.97 9.42
N MET A 115 17.13 -3.72 8.99
CA MET A 115 18.43 -3.02 8.97
C MET A 115 19.01 -2.85 10.38
N ARG A 116 18.20 -2.45 11.37
CA ARG A 116 18.66 -2.32 12.77
C ARG A 116 19.12 -3.63 13.40
N ARG A 117 18.59 -4.77 12.94
CA ARG A 117 18.98 -6.10 13.45
C ARG A 117 20.34 -6.58 12.93
N GLY A 118 20.97 -5.86 11.99
CA GLY A 118 22.34 -6.15 11.53
C GLY A 118 22.52 -7.52 10.86
N LYS A 119 21.44 -8.11 10.32
CA LYS A 119 21.47 -9.42 9.60
C LYS A 119 21.15 -9.29 8.11
N LEU A 120 20.88 -8.08 7.61
CA LEU A 120 20.55 -7.87 6.20
C LEU A 120 21.78 -8.11 5.31
N ASP A 121 22.94 -7.64 5.76
CA ASP A 121 24.24 -7.90 5.14
C ASP A 121 24.54 -9.40 5.03
N TYR A 122 24.25 -10.19 6.08
CA TYR A 122 24.34 -11.65 6.02
C TYR A 122 23.35 -12.25 5.02
N LEU A 123 22.05 -11.89 5.05
CA LEU A 123 21.05 -12.42 4.11
C LEU A 123 21.36 -12.08 2.64
N VAL A 124 21.87 -10.87 2.38
CA VAL A 124 22.25 -10.40 1.04
C VAL A 124 23.54 -11.10 0.58
N LYS A 125 24.53 -11.29 1.46
CA LYS A 125 25.79 -12.01 1.17
C LYS A 125 25.58 -13.51 0.96
N THR A 126 24.72 -14.16 1.77
CA THR A 126 24.47 -15.61 1.70
C THR A 126 23.50 -15.98 0.57
N GLY A 127 22.77 -15.01 0.01
CA GLY A 127 22.36 -15.00 -1.39
C GLY A 127 21.55 -16.19 -1.94
N LYS A 128 20.96 -17.03 -1.11
CA LYS A 128 20.05 -18.11 -1.58
C LYS A 128 18.64 -17.54 -1.79
N PHE A 129 18.48 -16.69 -2.79
CA PHE A 129 17.16 -16.47 -3.38
C PHE A 129 16.81 -17.70 -4.20
N GLU A 130 15.91 -18.55 -3.70
CA GLU A 130 15.39 -19.67 -4.48
C GLU A 130 14.62 -19.13 -5.70
N GLY A 131 15.23 -19.26 -6.86
CA GLY A 131 14.65 -18.90 -8.14
C GLY A 131 15.61 -19.15 -9.29
N LYS A 132 15.16 -19.87 -10.33
CA LYS A 132 15.88 -19.95 -11.60
C LYS A 132 15.84 -18.58 -12.29
N ARG A 133 17.01 -17.97 -12.49
CA ARG A 133 17.17 -16.77 -13.32
C ARG A 133 16.96 -17.13 -14.80
N SER A 134 16.36 -16.22 -15.56
CA SER A 134 16.37 -16.26 -17.02
C SER A 134 17.79 -15.97 -17.53
N ARG A 135 18.31 -16.77 -18.46
CA ARG A 135 19.61 -16.53 -19.11
C ARG A 135 19.53 -15.22 -19.93
N GLY A 136 20.52 -14.32 -19.77
CA GLY A 136 20.73 -13.17 -20.68
C GLY A 136 20.57 -11.75 -20.12
N ARG A 137 20.14 -11.54 -18.87
CA ARG A 137 20.04 -10.17 -18.30
C ARG A 137 21.32 -9.76 -17.58
N GLN A 138 22.01 -8.72 -18.07
CA GLN A 138 23.20 -8.14 -17.45
C GLN A 138 22.88 -7.59 -16.05
N ARG A 139 23.86 -7.65 -15.13
CA ARG A 139 23.74 -7.07 -13.79
C ARG A 139 23.72 -5.55 -13.92
N ASP A 140 22.54 -4.96 -13.87
CA ASP A 140 22.41 -3.55 -13.55
C ASP A 140 22.27 -3.43 -12.02
N TRP A 141 23.31 -2.92 -11.37
CA TRP A 141 23.37 -2.77 -9.92
C TRP A 141 22.81 -1.43 -9.44
N MET A 142 22.32 -0.57 -10.34
CA MET A 142 21.80 0.75 -9.99
C MET A 142 20.59 1.13 -10.86
N ASP A 143 19.44 0.52 -10.57
CA ASP A 143 18.14 1.16 -10.81
C ASP A 143 17.58 1.64 -9.46
N TRP A 144 18.34 2.49 -8.76
CA TRP A 144 17.69 3.49 -7.90
C TRP A 144 17.12 4.54 -8.85
N PRO A 145 15.91 5.10 -8.62
CA PRO A 145 15.39 6.17 -9.46
C PRO A 145 16.39 7.34 -9.44
N HIS A 146 17.18 7.45 -10.51
CA HIS A 146 17.97 8.62 -10.81
C HIS A 146 16.99 9.80 -10.89
N GLY A 147 16.92 10.60 -9.82
CA GLY A 147 15.94 11.67 -9.66
C GLY A 147 15.10 11.61 -8.37
N LEU A 148 15.68 11.18 -7.25
CA LEU A 148 15.15 11.59 -5.94
C LEU A 148 15.75 12.95 -5.59
N ASP A 149 15.02 14.02 -5.91
CA ASP A 149 15.31 15.37 -5.40
C ASP A 149 15.41 15.33 -3.87
N GLN A 150 16.28 16.19 -3.31
CA GLN A 150 16.59 16.24 -1.87
C GLN A 150 15.34 16.33 -0.98
N GLU A 151 14.27 16.98 -1.44
CA GLU A 151 12.98 17.04 -0.74
C GLU A 151 12.34 15.66 -0.53
N LYS A 152 12.51 14.72 -1.46
CA LYS A 152 11.96 13.36 -1.34
C LYS A 152 12.78 12.51 -0.38
N CYS A 153 14.09 12.74 -0.26
CA CYS A 153 14.94 12.04 0.71
C CYS A 153 14.52 12.30 2.16
N GLN A 154 14.03 13.50 2.47
CA GLN A 154 13.46 13.85 3.79
C GLN A 154 12.19 13.08 4.14
N ILE A 155 11.45 12.56 3.15
CA ILE A 155 10.25 11.75 3.37
C ILE A 155 10.61 10.30 3.76
N TYR A 156 11.78 9.81 3.32
CA TYR A 156 12.18 8.41 3.46
C TYR A 156 13.28 8.17 4.51
N TRP A 157 14.01 9.20 4.95
CA TRP A 157 15.18 9.06 5.82
C TRP A 157 15.25 10.13 6.93
N PRO A 158 15.65 9.79 8.17
CA PRO A 158 15.79 10.76 9.25
C PRO A 158 16.94 11.77 9.00
N PRO A 159 16.81 13.04 9.45
CA PRO A 159 17.77 14.12 9.14
C PRO A 159 19.23 13.83 9.51
N SER A 160 19.46 13.01 10.55
CA SER A 160 20.79 12.67 11.07
C SER A 160 21.68 11.87 10.13
N LYS A 161 21.16 11.44 8.98
CA LYS A 161 21.87 10.53 8.07
C LYS A 161 21.86 11.01 6.61
N ILE A 162 21.52 12.28 6.35
CA ILE A 162 21.52 12.88 5.00
C ILE A 162 22.96 13.19 4.53
N GLY A 163 23.90 13.44 5.46
CA GLY A 163 25.29 13.79 5.15
C GLY A 163 26.23 12.61 4.84
N ILE A 164 25.76 11.36 4.80
CA ILE A 164 26.62 10.18 4.56
C ILE A 164 26.87 9.94 3.05
N CYS A 165 26.12 10.62 2.18
CA CYS A 165 26.15 10.38 0.73
C CYS A 165 26.98 11.39 -0.08
N GLY A 166 27.73 12.29 0.57
CA GLY A 166 28.59 13.27 -0.12
C GLY A 166 30.03 13.17 0.37
N GLY A 167 30.87 12.43 -0.34
CA GLY A 167 32.32 12.42 -0.10
C GLY A 167 33.01 11.14 -0.52
N THR A 168 33.31 11.03 -1.82
CA THR A 168 34.67 10.97 -2.42
C THR A 168 34.50 11.08 -3.92
#